data_AF-A0A3D1U103-F1
#
_entry.id   AF-A0A3D1U103-F1
#
_cell.length_a   1.000
_cell.length_b   1.000
_cell.length_c   1.000
_cell.angle_alpha   90.00
_cell.angle_beta   90.00
_cell.angle_gamma   90.00
#
_symmetry.space_group_name_H-M   'P 1'
#
loop_
_entity.id
_entity.type
_entity.pdbx_description
1 polymer ?
#
loop_
_entity_poly.entity_id
_entity_poly.type
_entity_poly.pdbx_seq_one_letter_code
_entity_poly.pdbx_strand_id
1 'polypeptide(L)'
;MKIFDGNYLFSTPLYAPSAYFDILTGAFVVMFLASAFLYWRRSKLAGENAVLRRFIRRASKSAMTWAIIGLIFALFRYGGIDYLAPPIWMYLVLLGIVISIGWYVYDYSEHYPVAVWQLEQSHLERRFRPVSKPRPEPQRVRPKQRGKRKN
;
A
#
# COMPACT_ATOMS: atom_id res chain seq x y z
N MET A 1 -22.44 -1.43 30.99
CA MET A 1 -21.69 -1.28 29.73
C MET A 1 -22.13 -2.43 28.80
N LYS A 2 -23.12 -2.21 27.92
CA LYS A 2 -23.82 -3.25 27.13
C LYS A 2 -23.12 -3.62 25.80
N ILE A 3 -21.84 -3.29 25.67
CA ILE A 3 -21.11 -3.32 24.38
C ILE A 3 -20.70 -4.75 23.98
N PHE A 4 -20.68 -5.68 24.95
CA PHE A 4 -20.34 -7.10 24.74
C PHE A 4 -21.56 -8.03 24.74
N ASP A 5 -22.77 -7.48 24.84
CA ASP A 5 -23.97 -8.29 24.78
C ASP A 5 -24.16 -8.79 23.34
N GLY A 6 -24.28 -10.10 23.13
CA GLY A 6 -24.33 -10.70 21.79
C GLY A 6 -25.47 -10.14 20.94
N ASN A 7 -26.55 -9.70 21.58
CA ASN A 7 -27.66 -9.01 20.91
C ASN A 7 -27.27 -7.62 20.37
N TYR A 8 -26.32 -6.92 20.99
CA TYR A 8 -25.89 -5.59 20.55
C TYR A 8 -25.22 -5.61 19.16
N LEU A 9 -24.61 -6.74 18.78
CA LEU A 9 -23.97 -6.95 17.48
C LEU A 9 -24.97 -6.99 16.31
N PHE A 10 -26.23 -7.35 16.58
CA PHE A 10 -27.24 -7.59 15.55
C PHE A 10 -28.47 -6.68 15.65
N SER A 11 -28.71 -6.04 16.80
CA SER A 11 -29.96 -5.30 17.07
C SER A 11 -29.78 -3.81 17.39
N THR A 12 -28.62 -3.23 17.10
CA THR A 12 -28.43 -1.79 17.32
C THR A 12 -29.29 -0.97 16.34
N PRO A 13 -30.18 -0.08 16.82
CA PRO A 13 -30.98 0.77 15.95
C PRO A 13 -30.07 1.58 15.01
N LEU A 14 -30.43 1.69 13.73
CA LEU A 14 -29.66 2.45 12.73
C LEU A 14 -29.44 3.91 13.16
N TYR A 15 -30.42 4.49 13.85
CA TYR A 15 -30.44 5.89 14.25
C TYR A 15 -30.03 6.14 15.70
N ALA A 16 -29.60 5.12 16.44
CA ALA A 16 -29.13 5.34 17.81
C ALA A 16 -27.83 6.16 17.77
N PRO A 17 -27.79 7.38 18.35
CA PRO A 17 -26.58 8.18 18.44
C PRO A 17 -25.53 7.36 19.21
N SER A 18 -24.44 7.04 18.53
CA SER A 18 -23.40 6.19 19.07
C SER A 18 -22.07 6.89 18.85
N ALA A 19 -21.59 7.54 19.92
CA ALA A 19 -20.28 8.19 19.92
C ALA A 19 -19.16 7.22 19.46
N TYR A 20 -19.34 5.92 19.68
CA TYR A 20 -18.42 4.89 19.20
C TYR A 20 -18.29 4.90 17.66
N PHE A 21 -19.39 4.94 16.91
CA PHE A 21 -19.35 4.96 15.44
C PHE A 21 -18.76 6.26 14.90
N ASP A 22 -19.07 7.40 15.52
CA ASP A 22 -18.51 8.69 15.11
C ASP A 22 -16.99 8.73 15.33
N ILE A 23 -16.52 8.25 16.49
CA ILE A 23 -15.08 8.12 16.79
C ILE A 23 -14.41 7.18 15.78
N LEU A 24 -15.03 6.03 15.48
CA LEU A 24 -14.47 5.05 14.57
C LEU A 24 -14.39 5.58 13.13
N THR A 25 -15.44 6.28 12.69
CA THR A 25 -15.45 6.97 11.39
C THR A 25 -14.36 8.03 11.33
N GLY A 26 -14.23 8.85 12.38
CA GLY A 26 -13.13 9.81 12.51
C GLY A 26 -11.75 9.14 12.44
N ALA A 27 -11.57 7.99 13.10
CA ALA A 27 -10.34 7.23 13.04
C ALA A 27 -10.04 6.73 11.62
N PHE A 28 -11.03 6.27 10.85
CA PHE A 28 -10.84 5.91 9.45
C PHE A 28 -10.47 7.10 8.56
N VAL A 29 -11.09 8.28 8.78
CA VAL A 29 -10.70 9.50 8.06
C VAL A 29 -9.24 9.85 8.35
N VAL A 30 -8.84 9.87 9.62
CA VAL A 30 -7.45 10.16 10.01
C VAL A 30 -6.49 9.12 9.43
N MET A 31 -6.84 7.84 9.49
CA MET A 31 -6.06 6.76 8.90
C MET A 31 -5.92 6.90 7.38
N PHE A 32 -6.99 7.27 6.67
CA PHE A 32 -6.96 7.53 5.24
C PHE A 32 -6.03 8.69 4.90
N LEU A 33 -6.16 9.82 5.60
CA LEU A 33 -5.32 11.00 5.39
C LEU A 33 -3.85 10.72 5.71
N ALA A 34 -3.57 10.04 6.82
CA ALA A 34 -2.22 9.62 7.20
C ALA A 34 -1.60 8.70 6.13
N SER A 35 -2.38 7.73 5.64
CA SER A 35 -1.91 6.80 4.60
C SER A 35 -1.70 7.48 3.26
N ALA A 36 -2.59 8.40 2.85
CA ALA A 36 -2.43 9.20 1.64
C ALA A 36 -1.18 10.09 1.72
N PHE A 37 -0.95 10.72 2.88
CA PHE A 37 0.22 11.54 3.12
C PHE A 37 1.52 10.72 3.07
N LEU A 38 1.56 9.55 3.72
CA LEU A 38 2.70 8.62 3.65
C LEU A 38 2.94 8.15 2.21
N TYR A 39 1.87 7.85 1.47
CA TYR A 39 1.96 7.44 0.08
C TYR A 39 2.58 8.53 -0.81
N TRP A 40 2.20 9.80 -0.62
CA TRP A 40 2.79 10.94 -1.33
C TRP A 40 4.24 11.16 -0.88
N ARG A 41 4.49 11.25 0.42
CA ARG A 41 5.78 11.63 0.99
C ARG A 41 6.81 10.49 1.01
N ARG A 42 6.46 9.31 0.48
CA ARG A 42 7.32 8.11 0.41
C ARG A 42 8.72 8.37 -0.17
N SER A 43 8.83 9.27 -1.16
CA SER A 43 10.12 9.56 -1.80
C SER A 43 11.05 10.36 -0.89
N LYS A 44 10.50 11.24 -0.05
CA LYS A 44 11.26 12.03 0.93
C LYS A 44 11.59 11.23 2.19
N LEU A 45 10.68 10.36 2.64
CA LEU A 45 10.86 9.55 3.85
C LEU A 45 11.86 8.41 3.68
N ALA A 46 11.92 7.80 2.50
CA ALA A 46 12.81 6.68 2.20
C ALA A 46 13.63 6.96 0.93
N GLY A 47 14.36 8.07 0.94
CA GLY A 47 15.20 8.55 -0.17
C GLY A 47 16.31 7.57 -0.55
N GLU A 48 17.00 7.03 0.45
CA GLU A 48 18.20 6.20 0.25
C GLU A 48 17.86 4.70 0.21
N ASN A 49 16.87 4.26 0.99
CA ASN A 49 16.52 2.85 1.10
C ASN A 49 15.34 2.47 0.18
N ALA A 50 15.65 1.83 -0.95
CA ALA A 50 14.66 1.37 -1.92
C ALA A 50 13.71 0.29 -1.35
N VAL A 51 14.18 -0.53 -0.39
CA VAL A 51 13.38 -1.56 0.27
C VAL A 51 12.31 -0.90 1.13
N LEU A 52 12.71 0.03 2.00
CA LEU A 52 11.80 0.77 2.88
C LEU A 52 10.75 1.54 2.07
N ARG A 53 11.14 2.14 0.94
CA ARG A 53 10.21 2.84 0.05
C ARG A 53 9.13 1.91 -0.53
N ARG A 54 9.51 0.69 -0.93
CA ARG A 54 8.56 -0.31 -1.43
C ARG A 54 7.62 -0.77 -0.32
N PHE A 55 8.14 -0.97 0.88
CA PHE A 55 7.36 -1.33 2.06
C PHE A 55 6.33 -0.25 2.40
N ILE A 56 6.77 1.01 2.59
CA ILE A 56 5.87 2.15 2.86
C ILE A 56 4.79 2.24 1.79
N ARG A 57 5.12 2.06 0.50
CA ARG A 57 4.13 2.09 -0.58
C ARG A 57 3.07 0.99 -0.44
N ARG A 58 3.49 -0.24 -0.13
CA ARG A 58 2.56 -1.38 0.06
C ARG A 58 1.68 -1.15 1.30
N ALA A 59 2.30 -0.83 2.44
CA ALA A 59 1.61 -0.58 3.69
C ALA A 59 0.61 0.58 3.59
N SER A 60 1.02 1.71 2.99
CA SER A 60 0.14 2.87 2.79
C SER A 60 -1.02 2.52 1.85
N LYS A 61 -0.76 1.75 0.78
CA LYS A 61 -1.83 1.33 -0.14
C LYS A 61 -2.85 0.43 0.56
N SER A 62 -2.41 -0.58 1.32
CA SER A 62 -3.33 -1.44 2.07
C SER A 62 -4.09 -0.67 3.15
N ALA A 63 -3.43 0.25 3.87
CA ALA A 63 -4.09 1.07 4.88
C ALA A 63 -5.14 2.01 4.26
N MET A 64 -4.86 2.61 3.09
CA MET A 64 -5.87 3.35 2.32
C MET A 64 -7.04 2.45 1.92
N THR A 65 -6.79 1.23 1.45
CA THR A 65 -7.87 0.30 1.08
C THR A 65 -8.78 0.00 2.27
N TRP A 66 -8.20 -0.32 3.43
CA TRP A 66 -8.99 -0.61 4.64
C TRP A 66 -9.77 0.62 5.11
N ALA A 67 -9.16 1.81 5.07
CA ALA A 67 -9.83 3.05 5.43
C ALA A 67 -10.98 3.38 4.47
N ILE A 68 -10.81 3.17 3.15
CA ILE A 68 -11.89 3.35 2.16
C ILE A 68 -13.03 2.37 2.45
N ILE A 69 -12.74 1.09 2.68
CA ILE A 69 -13.77 0.08 2.98
C ILE A 69 -14.52 0.46 4.27
N GLY A 70 -13.80 0.86 5.33
CA GLY A 70 -14.41 1.33 6.58
C GLY A 70 -15.29 2.56 6.39
N LEU A 71 -14.83 3.53 5.60
CA LEU A 71 -15.61 4.73 5.25
C LEU A 71 -16.85 4.43 4.43
N ILE A 72 -16.79 3.47 3.50
CA ILE A 72 -17.96 3.02 2.73
C ILE A 72 -19.02 2.43 3.66
N PHE A 73 -18.63 1.57 4.60
CA PHE A 73 -19.57 1.04 5.59
C PHE A 73 -20.13 2.13 6.51
N ALA A 74 -19.31 3.11 6.90
CA ALA A 74 -19.78 4.28 7.64
C ALA A 74 -20.85 5.04 6.83
N LEU A 75 -20.60 5.31 5.55
CA LEU A 75 -21.54 5.99 4.65
C LEU A 75 -22.85 5.21 4.51
N PHE A 76 -22.82 3.88 4.35
CA PHE A 76 -24.04 3.08 4.27
C PHE A 76 -24.86 3.12 5.56
N ARG A 77 -24.18 3.18 6.71
CA ARG A 77 -24.85 3.35 8.00
C ARG A 77 -25.50 4.73 8.12
N TYR A 78 -24.79 5.81 7.79
CA TYR A 78 -25.36 7.16 7.79
C TYR A 78 -26.45 7.35 6.73
N GLY A 79 -26.38 6.61 5.63
CA GLY A 79 -27.40 6.57 4.58
C GLY A 79 -28.62 5.71 4.90
N GLY A 80 -28.66 5.05 6.07
CA GLY A 80 -29.82 4.27 6.50
C GLY A 80 -30.05 2.97 5.73
N ILE A 81 -29.00 2.35 5.15
CA ILE A 81 -29.14 1.11 4.39
C ILE A 81 -29.12 -0.10 5.35
N ASP A 82 -30.31 -0.65 5.64
CA ASP A 82 -30.53 -1.68 6.67
C ASP A 82 -29.63 -2.92 6.57
N TYR A 83 -29.30 -3.40 5.36
CA TYR A 83 -28.50 -4.62 5.17
C TYR A 83 -26.99 -4.44 5.44
N LEU A 84 -26.47 -3.22 5.26
CA LEU A 84 -25.04 -2.89 5.34
C LEU A 84 -24.69 -2.06 6.59
N ALA A 85 -25.69 -1.55 7.29
CA ALA A 85 -25.56 -0.84 8.55
C ALA A 85 -25.22 -1.69 9.80
N PRO A 86 -25.31 -3.04 9.83
CA PRO A 86 -24.98 -3.80 11.04
C PRO A 86 -23.53 -3.57 11.51
N PRO A 87 -23.29 -3.45 12.83
CA PRO A 87 -21.95 -3.25 13.41
C PRO A 87 -20.94 -4.33 13.02
N ILE A 88 -21.42 -5.54 12.70
CA ILE A 88 -20.57 -6.68 12.34
C ILE A 88 -19.63 -6.38 11.18
N TRP A 89 -20.05 -5.58 10.20
CA TRP A 89 -19.20 -5.17 9.07
C TRP A 89 -18.01 -4.34 9.52
N MET A 90 -18.21 -3.42 10.48
CA MET A 90 -17.11 -2.62 11.03
C MET A 90 -16.16 -3.46 11.87
N TYR A 91 -16.66 -4.43 12.64
CA TYR A 91 -15.80 -5.36 13.36
C TYR A 91 -14.97 -6.23 12.41
N LEU A 92 -15.53 -6.66 11.28
CA LEU A 92 -14.78 -7.39 10.24
C LEU A 92 -13.68 -6.53 9.62
N VAL A 93 -13.93 -5.24 9.38
CA VAL A 93 -12.91 -4.30 8.91
C VAL A 93 -11.80 -4.12 9.95
N LEU A 94 -12.16 -3.95 11.23
CA LEU A 94 -11.18 -3.86 12.32
C LEU A 94 -10.32 -5.13 12.42
N LEU A 95 -10.96 -6.30 12.35
CA LEU A 95 -10.25 -7.58 12.34
C LEU A 95 -9.26 -7.66 11.16
N GLY A 96 -9.70 -7.26 9.96
CA GLY A 96 -8.87 -7.19 8.77
C GLY A 96 -7.66 -6.26 8.91
N ILE A 97 -7.84 -5.11 9.57
CA ILE A 97 -6.77 -4.18 9.90
C ILE A 97 -5.77 -4.80 10.87
N VAL A 98 -6.25 -5.43 11.95
CA VAL A 98 -5.38 -6.08 12.95
C VAL A 98 -4.55 -7.19 12.31
N ILE A 99 -5.18 -8.05 11.50
CA ILE A 99 -4.48 -9.11 10.75
C ILE A 99 -3.45 -8.50 9.80
N SER A 100 -3.81 -7.45 9.08
CA SER A 100 -2.90 -6.78 8.14
C SER A 100 -1.69 -6.19 8.86
N ILE A 101 -1.89 -5.52 10.00
CA ILE A 101 -0.81 -4.98 10.83
C ILE A 101 0.11 -6.12 11.30
N GLY A 102 -0.46 -7.21 11.83
CA GLY A 102 0.31 -8.38 12.26
C GLY A 102 1.15 -8.96 11.13
N TRP A 103 0.57 -9.10 9.94
CA TRP A 103 1.29 -9.57 8.75
C TRP A 103 2.42 -8.63 8.33
N TYR A 104 2.21 -7.30 8.34
CA TYR A 104 3.27 -6.34 8.01
C TYR A 104 4.38 -6.30 9.05
N VAL A 105 4.06 -6.45 10.34
CA VAL A 105 5.08 -6.52 11.40
C VAL A 105 5.91 -7.79 11.25
N TYR A 106 5.26 -8.92 10.97
CA TYR A 106 5.94 -10.18 10.68
C TYR A 106 6.85 -10.07 9.46
N ASP A 107 6.33 -9.60 8.31
CA ASP A 107 7.07 -9.39 7.07
C ASP A 107 8.26 -8.45 7.28
N TYR A 108 8.07 -7.36 8.02
CA TYR A 108 9.14 -6.43 8.37
C TYR A 108 10.21 -7.09 9.26
N SER A 109 9.82 -7.91 10.24
CA SER A 109 10.80 -8.54 11.14
C SER A 109 11.67 -9.57 10.43
N GLU A 110 11.10 -10.32 9.48
CA GLU A 110 11.76 -11.49 8.89
C GLU A 110 12.42 -11.18 7.53
N HIS A 111 11.75 -10.41 6.65
CA HIS A 111 12.21 -10.17 5.28
C HIS A 111 13.05 -8.90 5.13
N TYR A 112 12.86 -7.91 6.01
CA TYR A 112 13.61 -6.66 5.95
C TYR A 112 15.14 -6.83 6.11
N PRO A 113 15.67 -7.57 7.11
CA PRO A 113 17.12 -7.69 7.28
C PRO A 113 17.78 -8.35 6.06
N VAL A 114 17.14 -9.38 5.50
CA VAL A 114 17.61 -10.07 4.30
C VAL A 114 17.63 -9.14 3.09
N ALA A 115 16.57 -8.35 2.90
CA ALA A 115 16.47 -7.42 1.78
C ALA A 115 17.50 -6.27 1.86
N VAL A 116 17.81 -5.79 3.08
CA VAL A 116 18.86 -4.78 3.28
C VAL A 116 20.23 -5.35 2.94
N TRP A 117 20.54 -6.56 3.42
CA TRP A 117 21.81 -7.22 3.13
C TRP A 117 22.01 -7.47 1.62
N GLN A 118 20.97 -7.92 0.91
CA GLN A 118 21.01 -8.09 -0.55
C GLN A 118 21.24 -6.76 -1.28
N LEU A 119 20.63 -5.67 -0.80
CA LEU A 119 20.83 -4.36 -1.39
C LEU A 119 22.29 -3.92 -1.25
N GLU A 120 22.88 -4.11 -0.06
CA GLU A 120 24.28 -3.76 0.21
C GLU A 120 25.25 -4.59 -0.63
N GLN A 121 25.05 -5.91 -0.73
CA GLN A 121 25.83 -6.76 -1.64
C GLN A 121 25.74 -6.28 -3.10
N SER A 122 24.55 -5.93 -3.58
CA SER A 122 24.37 -5.43 -4.94
C SER A 122 25.11 -4.09 -5.18
N HIS A 123 25.25 -3.26 -4.15
CA HIS A 123 26.03 -2.02 -4.24
C HIS A 123 27.53 -2.32 -4.28
N LEU A 124 28.02 -3.31 -3.53
CA LEU A 124 29.42 -3.76 -3.57
C LEU A 124 29.74 -4.36 -4.95
N GLU A 125 28.92 -5.27 -5.46
CA GLU A 125 29.11 -5.88 -6.78
C GLU A 125 29.17 -4.83 -7.91
N ARG A 126 28.35 -3.78 -7.83
CA ARG A 126 28.38 -2.68 -8.81
C ARG A 126 29.64 -1.83 -8.72
N ARG A 127 30.19 -1.64 -7.51
CA ARG A 127 31.46 -0.92 -7.33
C ARG A 127 32.65 -1.71 -7.85
N PHE A 128 32.62 -3.04 -7.74
CA PHE A 128 33.73 -3.90 -8.13
C PHE A 128 33.58 -4.55 -9.51
N ARG A 129 32.43 -4.38 -10.19
CA ARG A 129 32.27 -4.89 -11.55
C ARG A 129 33.12 -4.06 -12.52
N PRO A 130 34.05 -4.69 -13.27
CA PRO A 130 34.75 -3.98 -14.33
C PRO A 130 33.73 -3.52 -15.37
N VAL A 131 33.84 -2.25 -15.79
CA VAL A 131 32.95 -1.65 -16.79
C VAL A 131 32.92 -2.57 -18.00
N SER A 132 31.72 -3.07 -18.33
CA SER A 132 31.55 -3.95 -19.49
C SER A 132 32.06 -3.19 -20.71
N LYS A 133 33.07 -3.75 -21.39
CA LYS A 133 33.65 -3.13 -22.58
C LYS A 133 32.53 -2.80 -23.57
N PRO A 134 32.45 -1.56 -24.10
CA PRO A 134 31.47 -1.19 -25.10
C PRO A 134 31.51 -2.22 -26.22
N ARG A 135 30.36 -2.85 -26.50
CA ARG A 135 30.25 -3.78 -27.62
C ARG A 135 30.49 -2.94 -28.88
N PRO A 136 31.48 -3.25 -29.73
CA PRO A 136 31.71 -2.47 -30.95
C PRO A 136 30.40 -2.47 -31.74
N GLU A 137 29.89 -1.28 -32.03
CA GLU A 137 28.69 -1.10 -32.83
C GLU A 137 28.85 -1.91 -34.12
N PRO A 138 27.86 -2.72 -34.50
CA PRO A 138 27.93 -3.47 -35.75
C PRO A 138 28.11 -2.45 -36.88
N GLN A 139 29.30 -2.46 -37.47
CA GLN A 139 29.72 -1.55 -38.52
C GLN A 139 28.68 -1.64 -39.64
N ARG A 140 27.80 -0.64 -39.74
CA ARG A 140 26.76 -0.61 -40.77
C ARG A 140 27.47 -0.71 -42.12
N VAL A 141 27.33 -1.86 -42.78
CA VAL A 141 27.87 -2.09 -44.12
C VAL A 141 27.26 -1.02 -45.02
N ARG A 142 28.08 -0.04 -45.41
CA ARG A 142 27.63 1.08 -46.25
C ARG A 142 27.19 0.48 -47.59
N PRO A 143 25.91 0.62 -48.01
CA PRO A 143 25.46 0.02 -49.25
C PRO A 143 26.26 0.61 -50.42
N LYS A 144 26.84 -0.26 -51.23
CA LYS A 144 27.58 0.09 -52.45
C LYS A 144 26.66 0.96 -53.32
N GLN A 145 26.99 2.24 -53.49
CA GLN A 145 26.27 3.13 -54.40
C GLN A 145 26.37 2.55 -55.80
N ARG A 146 25.26 1.97 -56.28
CA ARG A 146 25.11 1.46 -57.63
C ARG A 146 25.14 2.66 -58.57
N GLY A 147 26.19 2.75 -59.38
CA GLY A 147 26.44 3.86 -60.29
C GLY A 147 25.22 4.19 -61.15
N LYS A 148 24.93 5.49 -61.25
CA LYS A 148 23.96 6.07 -62.19
C LYS A 148 24.29 5.57 -63.60
N ARG A 149 23.43 4.72 -64.15
CA ARG A 149 23.41 4.39 -65.57
C ARG A 149 22.77 5.59 -66.29
N LYS A 150 23.60 6.42 -66.92
CA LYS A 150 23.15 7.43 -67.91
C LYS A 150 22.51 6.67 -69.08
N ASN A 151 21.27 6.99 -69.40
CA ASN A 151 20.70 7.01 -70.74
C ASN A 151 19.78 8.24 -70.81
#